data_AF-A0AAE1X7I1-F1
#
_entry.id   AF-A0AAE1X7I1-F1
#
_cell.length_a   1.000
_cell.length_b   1.000
_cell.length_c   1.000
_cell.angle_alpha   90.00
_cell.angle_beta   90.00
_cell.angle_gamma   90.00
#
_symmetry.space_group_name_H-M   'P 1'
#
loop_
_entity.id
_entity.type
_entity.pdbx_description
1 polymer ?
#
loop_
_entity_poly.entity_id
_entity_poly.type
_entity_poly.pdbx_seq_one_letter_code
_entity_poly.pdbx_strand_id
1 'polypeptide(L)'
;MALEVSAVLEDRIAEKAWIREKLKHERVELDAQCRRLEKEKNEMQLALEKELDRRSTEWSRKLEKYQAEEHRLRERKTLSEIQDKSRSAEEDRNCIQRNYEERVRECKDMHQAISRLQRTSNDQEKTIDGLRGLCEELGKKISQENFDFGFAKLQVEHIRLTGVEHSLRKEVESYRAEVDSLRHENIDLLNRLKSNGKEGTFSTFKLDRELQNRISCLQNQMLPLLVDSWQLGRKLLEYVKANGSYPLKKGAASATCLDGQVLVECEVKLQGLERAAENLAISMQTVSGVLRQNLHCCRRISTQSAWILKHLDRMMNHTNGESRNQRSELKAETLLTSLLREKLYSKDLEIEQLQAELAAAVRGNDVLKCEVQNALDNLSCINHKMKELELQMMKKDETINHLQGDLQECKKELAIVRGILPKVSEERDLMWNEVKQYTEKNMLLNSEINVLRKKIEALDEDILLKEGQITILKDSMGKPFDLLASPDSSENFWTNAR
;
A
#
# COMPACT_ATOMS: atom_id res chain seq x y z
N MET A 1 -114.58 2.66 0.62
CA MET A 1 -113.93 3.76 -0.11
C MET A 1 -113.20 4.76 0.79
N ALA A 2 -113.84 5.70 1.49
CA ALA A 2 -113.11 6.72 2.28
C ALA A 2 -112.24 6.15 3.42
N LEU A 3 -112.73 5.11 4.12
CA LEU A 3 -112.00 4.44 5.21
C LEU A 3 -110.81 3.59 4.71
N GLU A 4 -110.94 2.92 3.56
CA GLU A 4 -109.86 2.12 2.97
C GLU A 4 -108.73 3.00 2.43
N VAL A 5 -109.06 4.16 1.84
CA VAL A 5 -108.05 5.13 1.39
C VAL A 5 -107.29 5.73 2.58
N SER A 6 -107.96 5.97 3.71
CA SER A 6 -107.33 6.45 4.94
C SER A 6 -106.33 5.43 5.51
N ALA A 7 -106.71 4.16 5.61
CA ALA A 7 -105.84 3.11 6.11
C ALA A 7 -104.58 2.92 5.24
N VAL A 8 -104.72 2.95 3.92
CA VAL A 8 -103.58 2.87 2.98
C VAL A 8 -102.66 4.09 3.08
N LEU A 9 -103.21 5.28 3.34
CA LEU A 9 -102.41 6.49 3.58
C LEU A 9 -101.64 6.42 4.90
N GLU A 10 -102.27 5.93 5.97
CA GLU A 10 -101.64 5.72 7.27
C GLU A 10 -100.50 4.71 7.20
N ASP A 11 -100.69 3.57 6.53
CA ASP A 11 -99.64 2.58 6.31
C ASP A 11 -98.45 3.16 5.52
N ARG A 12 -98.70 3.94 4.46
CA ARG A 12 -97.63 4.62 3.70
C ARG A 12 -96.91 5.68 4.53
N ILE A 13 -97.59 6.36 5.45
CA ILE A 13 -96.97 7.31 6.37
C ILE A 13 -96.08 6.57 7.37
N ALA A 14 -96.54 5.46 7.93
CA ALA A 14 -95.78 4.62 8.84
C ALA A 14 -94.54 4.03 8.16
N GLU A 15 -94.68 3.52 6.92
CA GLU A 15 -93.57 3.01 6.12
C GLU A 15 -92.54 4.12 5.82
N LYS A 16 -92.99 5.31 5.43
CA LYS A 16 -92.11 6.47 5.20
C LYS A 16 -91.41 6.95 6.49
N ALA A 17 -92.05 6.80 7.64
CA ALA A 17 -91.44 7.11 8.94
C ALA A 17 -90.37 6.07 9.30
N TRP A 18 -90.66 4.78 9.11
CA TRP A 18 -89.72 3.69 9.34
C TRP A 18 -88.47 3.78 8.45
N ILE A 19 -88.65 4.04 7.15
CA ILE A 19 -87.53 4.24 6.21
C ILE A 19 -86.66 5.43 6.63
N ARG A 20 -87.28 6.54 7.06
CA ARG A 20 -86.54 7.72 7.54
C ARG A 20 -85.69 7.42 8.77
N GLU A 21 -86.23 6.70 9.74
CA GLU A 21 -85.47 6.34 10.94
C GLU A 21 -84.35 5.33 10.63
N LYS A 22 -84.61 4.37 9.74
CA LYS A 22 -83.59 3.42 9.26
C LYS A 22 -82.44 4.14 8.55
N LEU A 23 -82.74 5.06 7.62
CA LEU A 23 -81.72 5.88 6.94
C LEU A 23 -80.93 6.77 7.90
N LYS A 24 -81.58 7.27 8.96
CA LYS A 24 -80.92 8.05 10.00
C LYS A 24 -79.95 7.19 10.81
N HIS A 25 -80.34 5.97 11.17
CA HIS A 25 -79.47 5.02 11.86
C HIS A 25 -78.26 4.63 10.99
N GLU A 26 -78.50 4.23 9.73
CA GLU A 26 -77.44 3.86 8.79
C GLU A 26 -76.48 5.03 8.51
N ARG A 27 -76.98 6.28 8.44
CA ARG A 27 -76.14 7.48 8.31
C ARG A 27 -75.22 7.67 9.52
N VAL A 28 -75.74 7.52 10.73
CA VAL A 28 -74.93 7.65 11.96
C VAL A 28 -73.86 6.57 12.03
N GLU A 29 -74.19 5.34 11.62
CA GLU A 29 -73.24 4.23 11.58
C GLU A 29 -72.13 4.44 10.53
N LEU A 30 -72.49 4.92 9.33
CA LEU A 30 -71.53 5.32 8.29
C LEU A 30 -70.63 6.46 8.77
N ASP A 31 -71.19 7.51 9.41
CA ASP A 31 -70.40 8.62 9.96
C ASP A 31 -69.45 8.15 11.08
N ALA A 32 -69.83 7.13 11.85
CA ALA A 32 -68.95 6.52 12.85
C ALA A 32 -67.83 5.69 12.19
N GLN A 33 -68.14 4.93 11.13
CA GLN A 33 -67.14 4.19 10.35
C GLN A 33 -66.14 5.14 9.66
N CYS A 34 -66.61 6.19 8.99
CA CYS A 34 -65.76 7.21 8.37
C CYS A 34 -64.82 7.86 9.39
N ARG A 35 -65.31 8.21 10.59
CA ARG A 35 -64.47 8.76 11.66
C ARG A 35 -63.41 7.77 12.18
N ARG A 36 -63.74 6.48 12.27
CA ARG A 36 -62.76 5.44 12.65
C ARG A 36 -61.66 5.30 11.59
N LEU A 37 -62.05 5.16 10.33
CA LEU A 37 -61.10 5.02 9.21
C LEU A 37 -60.20 6.26 9.07
N GLU A 38 -60.73 7.47 9.25
CA GLU A 38 -59.91 8.68 9.21
C GLU A 38 -58.90 8.73 10.36
N LYS A 39 -59.29 8.25 11.56
CA LYS A 39 -58.37 8.13 12.69
C LYS A 39 -57.26 7.11 12.41
N GLU A 40 -57.62 5.92 11.95
CA GLU A 40 -56.65 4.87 11.60
C GLU A 40 -55.69 5.32 10.49
N LYS A 41 -56.20 5.99 9.46
CA LYS A 41 -55.39 6.60 8.39
C LYS A 41 -54.37 7.59 8.96
N ASN A 42 -54.81 8.50 9.84
CA ASN A 42 -53.91 9.49 10.44
C ASN A 42 -52.87 8.86 11.38
N GLU A 43 -53.25 7.83 12.13
CA GLU A 43 -52.31 7.06 12.97
C GLU A 43 -51.27 6.32 12.13
N MET A 44 -51.68 5.68 11.04
CA MET A 44 -50.78 5.02 10.10
C MET A 44 -49.85 6.00 9.40
N GLN A 45 -50.36 7.17 9.00
CA GLN A 45 -49.55 8.22 8.39
C GLN A 45 -48.50 8.74 9.37
N LEU A 46 -48.87 9.02 10.62
CA LEU A 46 -47.94 9.45 11.66
C LEU A 46 -46.87 8.38 11.96
N ALA A 47 -47.27 7.10 11.99
CA ALA A 47 -46.33 6.00 12.20
C ALA A 47 -45.31 5.89 11.05
N LEU A 48 -45.77 6.07 9.81
CA LEU A 48 -44.91 6.06 8.63
C LEU A 48 -43.93 7.24 8.64
N GLU A 49 -44.40 8.46 8.94
CA GLU A 49 -43.54 9.65 9.07
C GLU A 49 -42.44 9.43 10.12
N LYS A 50 -42.81 8.92 11.30
CA LYS A 50 -41.83 8.61 12.36
C LYS A 50 -40.79 7.58 11.94
N GLU A 51 -41.20 6.53 11.22
CA GLU A 51 -40.27 5.50 10.74
C GLU A 51 -39.36 6.03 9.62
N LEU A 52 -39.87 6.90 8.75
CA LEU A 52 -39.07 7.59 7.74
C LEU A 52 -38.04 8.51 8.39
N ASP A 53 -38.42 9.31 9.38
CA ASP A 53 -37.49 10.16 10.13
C ASP A 53 -36.43 9.35 10.88
N ARG A 54 -36.85 8.25 11.52
CA ARG A 54 -35.93 7.33 12.21
C ARG A 54 -34.92 6.72 11.24
N ARG A 55 -35.35 6.27 10.06
CA ARG A 55 -34.46 5.73 9.03
C ARG A 55 -33.56 6.81 8.43
N SER A 56 -34.10 7.99 8.16
CA SER A 56 -33.36 9.14 7.64
C SER A 56 -32.20 9.49 8.57
N THR A 57 -32.49 9.68 9.87
CA THR A 57 -31.46 9.96 10.88
C THR A 57 -30.45 8.83 11.06
N GLU A 58 -30.85 7.56 10.91
CA GLU A 58 -29.93 6.43 10.94
C GLU A 58 -28.96 6.43 9.75
N TRP A 59 -29.47 6.68 8.54
CA TRP A 59 -28.65 6.78 7.34
C TRP A 59 -27.73 8.00 7.35
N SER A 60 -28.20 9.17 7.79
CA SER A 60 -27.37 10.35 7.99
C SER A 60 -26.20 10.07 8.94
N ARG A 61 -26.47 9.40 10.07
CA ARG A 61 -25.42 9.02 11.03
C ARG A 61 -24.41 8.02 10.45
N LYS A 62 -24.87 7.06 9.63
CA LYS A 62 -23.96 6.12 8.94
C LYS A 62 -23.09 6.87 7.93
N LEU A 63 -23.67 7.77 7.15
CA LEU A 63 -22.96 8.59 6.18
C LEU A 63 -21.87 9.44 6.85
N GLU A 64 -22.20 10.15 7.94
CA GLU A 64 -21.22 10.93 8.71
C GLU A 64 -20.06 10.06 9.24
N LYS A 65 -20.36 8.86 9.73
CA LYS A 65 -19.31 7.90 10.17
C LYS A 65 -18.39 7.50 9.02
N TYR A 66 -18.95 7.18 7.85
CA TYR A 66 -18.16 6.81 6.68
C TYR A 66 -17.31 7.97 6.17
N GLN A 67 -17.86 9.19 6.14
CA GLN A 67 -17.12 10.39 5.75
C GLN A 67 -15.97 10.67 6.73
N ALA A 68 -16.21 10.56 8.04
CA ALA A 68 -15.17 10.74 9.05
C ALA A 68 -14.04 9.70 8.92
N GLU A 69 -14.39 8.43 8.65
CA GLU A 69 -13.40 7.38 8.45
C GLU A 69 -12.61 7.56 7.16
N GLU A 70 -13.28 7.96 6.07
CA GLU A 70 -12.61 8.29 4.81
C GLU A 70 -11.62 9.45 4.99
N HIS A 71 -12.03 10.51 5.69
CA HIS A 71 -11.13 11.62 6.03
C HIS A 71 -9.92 11.16 6.83
N ARG A 72 -10.11 10.34 7.87
CA ARG A 72 -9.01 9.77 8.67
C ARG A 72 -8.06 8.93 7.83
N LEU A 73 -8.57 8.10 6.93
CA LEU A 73 -7.74 7.27 6.06
C LEU A 73 -6.94 8.12 5.07
N ARG A 74 -7.54 9.17 4.51
CA ARG A 74 -6.85 10.14 3.65
C ARG A 74 -5.74 10.86 4.41
N GLU A 75 -6.01 11.35 5.62
CA GLU A 75 -5.01 12.00 6.49
C GLU A 75 -3.87 11.05 6.87
N ARG A 76 -4.18 9.79 7.19
CA ARG A 76 -3.16 8.79 7.51
C ARG A 76 -2.26 8.52 6.30
N LYS A 77 -2.85 8.43 5.11
CA LYS A 77 -2.10 8.20 3.86
C LYS A 77 -1.17 9.39 3.57
N THR A 78 -1.66 10.62 3.65
CA THR A 78 -0.83 11.81 3.40
C THR A 78 0.27 11.95 4.44
N LEU A 79 0.01 11.66 5.72
CA LEU A 79 1.03 11.63 6.76
C LEU A 79 2.11 10.59 6.48
N SER A 80 1.74 9.37 6.08
CA SER A 80 2.70 8.33 5.69
C SER A 80 3.57 8.76 4.51
N GLU A 81 2.96 9.33 3.46
CA GLU A 81 3.69 9.81 2.28
C GLU A 81 4.66 10.94 2.63
N ILE A 82 4.27 11.87 3.52
CA ILE A 82 5.15 12.94 3.99
C ILE A 82 6.30 12.37 4.83
N GLN A 83 6.02 11.39 5.69
CA GLN A 83 7.03 10.75 6.53
C GLN A 83 8.07 10.00 5.69
N ASP A 84 7.64 9.27 4.66
CA ASP A 84 8.55 8.56 3.76
C ASP A 84 9.42 9.53 2.95
N LYS A 85 8.84 10.62 2.45
CA LYS A 85 9.59 11.70 1.77
C LYS A 85 10.61 12.36 2.71
N SER A 86 10.23 12.60 3.96
CA SER A 86 11.15 13.16 4.97
C SER A 86 12.30 12.21 5.25
N ARG A 87 12.04 10.90 5.35
CA ARG A 87 13.07 9.88 5.56
C ARG A 87 14.05 9.83 4.38
N SER A 88 13.54 9.81 3.15
CA SER A 88 14.37 9.85 1.94
C SER A 88 15.25 11.10 1.90
N ALA A 89 14.69 12.27 2.21
CA ALA A 89 15.45 13.52 2.23
C ALA A 89 16.53 13.53 3.33
N GLU A 90 16.28 12.89 4.46
CA GLU A 90 17.26 12.72 5.54
C GLU A 90 18.39 11.76 5.14
N GLU A 91 18.07 10.65 4.47
CA GLU A 91 19.05 9.74 3.89
C GLU A 91 19.96 10.43 2.86
N ASP A 92 19.37 11.24 1.97
CA ASP A 92 20.10 12.04 0.98
C ASP A 92 21.03 13.06 1.67
N ARG A 93 20.52 13.77 2.69
CA ARG A 93 21.33 14.71 3.48
C ARG A 93 22.53 14.01 4.13
N ASN A 94 22.30 12.84 4.73
CA ASN A 94 23.36 12.04 5.36
C ASN A 94 24.37 11.52 4.33
N CYS A 95 23.93 11.18 3.12
CA CYS A 95 24.79 10.80 2.02
C CYS A 95 25.70 11.96 1.59
N ILE A 96 25.10 13.13 1.34
CA ILE A 96 25.83 14.35 0.97
C ILE A 96 26.83 14.74 2.04
N GLN A 97 26.45 14.67 3.32
CA GLN A 97 27.34 14.99 4.44
C GLN A 97 28.57 14.07 4.45
N ARG A 98 28.37 12.74 4.35
CA ARG A 98 29.48 11.78 4.31
C ARG A 98 30.42 12.05 3.13
N ASN A 99 29.87 12.35 1.95
CA ASN A 99 30.67 12.67 0.77
C ASN A 99 31.48 13.96 0.97
N TYR A 100 30.87 15.00 1.53
CA TYR A 100 31.57 16.25 1.83
C TYR A 100 32.73 16.03 2.80
N GLU A 101 32.52 15.28 3.88
CA GLU A 101 33.56 14.93 4.86
C GLU A 101 34.73 14.17 4.22
N GLU A 102 34.44 13.24 3.30
CA GLU A 102 35.45 12.53 2.53
C GLU A 102 36.25 13.47 1.62
N ARG A 103 35.58 14.35 0.87
CA ARG A 103 36.25 15.37 0.04
C ARG A 103 37.11 16.33 0.85
N VAL A 104 36.69 16.68 2.05
CA VAL A 104 37.49 17.49 2.98
C VAL A 104 38.76 16.74 3.40
N ARG A 105 38.68 15.42 3.67
CA ARG A 105 39.87 14.60 3.96
C ARG A 105 40.83 14.55 2.76
N GLU A 106 40.33 14.26 1.57
CA GLU A 106 41.13 14.26 0.33
C GLU A 106 41.83 15.61 0.11
N CYS A 107 41.12 16.73 0.33
CA CYS A 107 41.69 18.07 0.18
C CYS A 107 42.83 18.33 1.18
N LYS A 108 42.71 17.83 2.42
CA LYS A 108 43.78 17.90 3.42
C LYS A 108 45.00 17.08 3.00
N ASP A 109 44.79 15.86 2.50
CA ASP A 109 45.87 14.98 2.05
C ASP A 109 46.62 15.58 0.85
N MET A 110 45.88 16.16 -0.10
CA MET A 110 46.47 16.88 -1.24
C MET A 110 47.26 18.11 -0.78
N HIS A 111 46.75 18.92 0.16
CA HIS A 111 47.50 20.05 0.71
C HIS A 111 48.79 19.61 1.40
N GLN A 112 48.77 18.48 2.12
CA GLN A 112 49.97 17.92 2.73
C GLN A 112 50.98 17.47 1.67
N ALA A 113 50.52 16.84 0.58
CA ALA A 113 51.38 16.44 -0.54
C ALA A 113 52.01 17.64 -1.25
N ILE A 114 51.23 18.70 -1.53
CA ILE A 114 51.72 19.96 -2.12
C ILE A 114 52.78 20.59 -1.20
N SER A 115 52.53 20.64 0.11
CA SER A 115 53.48 21.18 1.08
C SER A 115 54.79 20.38 1.13
N ARG A 116 54.74 19.06 0.90
CA ARG A 116 55.95 18.22 0.77
C ARG A 116 56.71 18.55 -0.51
N LEU A 117 56.01 18.62 -1.65
CA LEU A 117 56.61 18.95 -2.94
C LEU A 117 57.25 20.33 -2.96
N GLN A 118 56.61 21.35 -2.39
CA GLN A 118 57.17 22.71 -2.30
C GLN A 118 58.47 22.74 -1.51
N ARG A 119 58.55 22.00 -0.39
CA ARG A 119 59.80 21.88 0.38
C ARG A 119 60.91 21.26 -0.48
N THR A 120 60.63 20.16 -1.16
CA THR A 120 61.60 19.51 -2.05
C THR A 120 62.03 20.43 -3.19
N SER A 121 61.09 21.14 -3.82
CA SER A 121 61.37 22.08 -4.91
C SER A 121 62.27 23.24 -4.45
N ASN A 122 61.99 23.82 -3.28
CA ASN A 122 62.81 24.89 -2.72
C ASN A 122 64.25 24.42 -2.43
N ASP A 123 64.42 23.19 -1.94
CA ASP A 123 65.74 22.63 -1.68
C ASP A 123 66.50 22.32 -2.98
N GLN A 124 65.78 21.87 -4.02
CA GLN A 124 66.34 21.72 -5.37
C GLN A 124 66.74 23.07 -5.99
N GLU A 125 65.92 24.11 -5.83
CA GLU A 125 66.22 25.45 -6.35
C GLU A 125 67.47 26.05 -5.70
N LYS A 126 67.58 25.96 -4.36
CA LYS A 126 68.82 26.34 -3.64
C LYS A 126 70.04 25.57 -4.15
N THR A 127 69.87 24.29 -4.49
CA THR A 127 70.95 23.46 -5.05
C THR A 127 71.37 23.96 -6.44
N ILE A 128 70.40 24.27 -7.30
CA ILE A 128 70.63 24.81 -8.64
C ILE A 128 71.33 26.17 -8.57
N ASP A 129 70.88 27.07 -7.71
CA ASP A 129 71.49 28.39 -7.53
C ASP A 129 72.93 28.28 -7.02
N GLY A 130 73.18 27.37 -6.07
CA GLY A 130 74.54 27.07 -5.61
C GLY A 130 75.46 26.60 -6.75
N LEU A 131 74.98 25.71 -7.61
CA LEU A 131 75.74 25.24 -8.79
C LEU A 131 75.94 26.35 -9.82
N ARG A 132 74.94 27.19 -10.06
CA ARG A 132 75.00 28.29 -11.01
C ARG A 132 76.03 29.34 -10.58
N GLY A 133 76.06 29.69 -9.29
CA GLY A 133 77.09 30.57 -8.71
C GLY A 133 78.51 30.01 -8.84
N LEU A 134 78.70 28.69 -8.66
CA LEU A 134 80.00 28.04 -8.89
C LEU A 134 80.46 28.16 -10.35
N CYS A 135 79.55 27.97 -11.32
CA CYS A 135 79.86 28.10 -12.73
C CYS A 135 80.24 29.54 -13.12
N GLU A 136 79.54 30.55 -12.61
CA GLU A 136 79.86 31.96 -12.88
C GLU A 136 81.23 32.39 -12.31
N GLU A 137 81.64 31.83 -11.18
CA GLU A 137 82.96 32.11 -10.58
C GLU A 137 84.11 31.40 -11.28
N LEU A 138 83.88 30.19 -11.80
CA LEU A 138 84.86 29.54 -12.68
C LEU A 138 85.10 30.36 -13.95
N GLY A 139 84.04 30.95 -14.52
CA GLY A 139 84.14 31.86 -15.66
C GLY A 139 84.96 33.13 -15.37
N LYS A 140 84.90 33.67 -14.13
CA LYS A 140 85.65 34.87 -13.71
C LYS A 140 87.10 34.59 -13.27
N LYS A 141 87.42 33.38 -12.81
CA LYS A 141 88.77 33.00 -12.36
C LYS A 141 89.75 32.64 -13.49
N ILE A 142 89.27 32.42 -14.71
CA ILE A 142 90.12 32.19 -15.88
C ILE A 142 90.85 33.48 -16.31
N SER A 143 90.41 34.66 -15.86
CA SER A 143 90.95 35.96 -16.28
C SER A 143 91.76 36.73 -15.22
N GLN A 144 91.96 36.22 -14.00
CA GLN A 144 92.75 36.95 -12.99
C GLN A 144 93.46 36.04 -11.99
N GLU A 145 94.80 36.00 -12.08
CA GLU A 145 95.67 35.34 -11.11
C GLU A 145 95.58 36.05 -9.75
N ASN A 146 94.85 35.44 -8.82
CA ASN A 146 94.98 35.70 -7.39
C ASN A 146 94.76 34.39 -6.63
N PHE A 147 95.87 33.66 -6.43
CA PHE A 147 95.87 32.29 -5.90
C PHE A 147 95.45 32.19 -4.43
N ASP A 148 95.57 33.25 -3.62
CA ASP A 148 95.24 33.19 -2.18
C ASP A 148 93.74 33.21 -1.87
N PHE A 149 92.91 33.90 -2.65
CA PHE A 149 91.45 33.87 -2.47
C PHE A 149 90.83 32.54 -2.97
N GLY A 150 91.49 31.91 -3.95
CA GLY A 150 91.12 30.58 -4.44
C GLY A 150 91.20 29.51 -3.37
N PHE A 151 92.23 29.55 -2.52
CA PHE A 151 92.49 28.56 -1.48
C PHE A 151 91.46 28.60 -0.34
N ALA A 152 91.13 29.80 0.17
CA ALA A 152 90.11 29.96 1.21
C ALA A 152 88.71 29.49 0.72
N LYS A 153 88.38 29.73 -0.55
CA LYS A 153 87.11 29.30 -1.13
C LYS A 153 87.09 27.81 -1.48
N LEU A 154 88.22 27.24 -1.93
CA LEU A 154 88.38 25.79 -2.05
C LEU A 154 88.25 25.11 -0.69
N GLN A 155 88.71 25.74 0.39
CA GLN A 155 88.60 25.21 1.74
C GLN A 155 87.15 25.19 2.22
N VAL A 156 86.38 26.26 1.97
CA VAL A 156 84.93 26.28 2.25
C VAL A 156 84.20 25.24 1.40
N GLU A 157 84.55 25.13 0.13
CA GLU A 157 83.93 24.16 -0.77
C GLU A 157 84.32 22.72 -0.42
N HIS A 158 85.55 22.50 0.06
CA HIS A 158 85.99 21.21 0.59
C HIS A 158 85.19 20.86 1.85
N ILE A 159 84.97 21.80 2.78
CA ILE A 159 84.13 21.58 3.97
C ILE A 159 82.69 21.28 3.55
N ARG A 160 82.14 22.00 2.57
CA ARG A 160 80.79 21.79 2.05
C ARG A 160 80.64 20.42 1.38
N LEU A 161 81.56 20.07 0.48
CA LEU A 161 81.60 18.77 -0.18
C LEU A 161 81.81 17.65 0.82
N THR A 162 82.61 17.85 1.87
CA THR A 162 82.73 16.90 2.99
C THR A 162 81.40 16.72 3.72
N GLY A 163 80.60 17.77 3.90
CA GLY A 163 79.25 17.69 4.47
C GLY A 163 78.24 16.94 3.59
N VAL A 164 78.29 17.18 2.27
CA VAL A 164 77.47 16.45 1.29
C VAL A 164 77.88 14.98 1.24
N GLU A 165 79.18 14.72 1.20
CA GLU A 165 79.77 13.38 1.19
C GLU A 165 79.41 12.60 2.47
N HIS A 166 79.44 13.26 3.63
CA HIS A 166 78.98 12.69 4.89
C HIS A 166 77.47 12.40 4.90
N SER A 167 76.65 13.26 4.29
CA SER A 167 75.20 13.07 4.19
C SER A 167 74.86 11.91 3.26
N LEU A 168 75.52 11.82 2.10
CA LEU A 168 75.41 10.69 1.18
C LEU A 168 75.92 9.40 1.83
N ARG A 169 76.99 9.45 2.64
CA ARG A 169 77.44 8.29 3.42
C ARG A 169 76.36 7.81 4.39
N LYS A 170 75.71 8.73 5.11
CA LYS A 170 74.57 8.39 5.99
C LYS A 170 73.38 7.81 5.22
N GLU A 171 73.10 8.32 4.04
CA GLU A 171 72.02 7.82 3.19
C GLU A 171 72.34 6.42 2.66
N VAL A 172 73.58 6.18 2.22
CA VAL A 172 74.08 4.85 1.81
C VAL A 172 74.07 3.88 2.98
N GLU A 173 74.43 4.31 4.19
CA GLU A 173 74.33 3.50 5.41
C GLU A 173 72.87 3.20 5.78
N SER A 174 71.96 4.15 5.58
CA SER A 174 70.51 3.95 5.77
C SER A 174 69.95 2.94 4.77
N TYR A 175 70.25 3.09 3.47
CA TYR A 175 69.86 2.11 2.46
C TYR A 175 70.51 0.75 2.69
N ARG A 176 71.74 0.71 3.20
CA ARG A 176 72.39 -0.55 3.60
C ARG A 176 71.65 -1.21 4.76
N ALA A 177 71.26 -0.44 5.78
CA ALA A 177 70.46 -0.94 6.89
C ALA A 177 69.06 -1.40 6.45
N GLU A 178 68.44 -0.70 5.50
CA GLU A 178 67.17 -1.11 4.89
C GLU A 178 67.33 -2.39 4.06
N VAL A 179 68.36 -2.50 3.23
CA VAL A 179 68.68 -3.73 2.49
C VAL A 179 68.96 -4.88 3.44
N ASP A 180 69.68 -4.65 4.55
CA ASP A 180 69.92 -5.67 5.56
C ASP A 180 68.63 -6.03 6.31
N SER A 181 67.76 -5.06 6.64
CA SER A 181 66.43 -5.32 7.21
C SER A 181 65.56 -6.16 6.27
N LEU A 182 65.49 -5.78 4.99
CA LEU A 182 64.78 -6.51 3.94
C LEU A 182 65.40 -7.89 3.70
N ARG A 183 66.71 -8.06 3.86
CA ARG A 183 67.37 -9.37 3.82
C ARG A 183 67.00 -10.23 5.02
N HIS A 184 66.96 -9.67 6.22
CA HIS A 184 66.51 -10.40 7.41
C HIS A 184 65.04 -10.77 7.29
N GLU A 185 64.18 -9.87 6.82
CA GLU A 185 62.77 -10.15 6.54
C GLU A 185 62.63 -11.21 5.45
N ASN A 186 63.41 -11.15 4.37
CA ASN A 186 63.42 -12.20 3.34
C ASN A 186 63.95 -13.54 3.86
N ILE A 187 64.94 -13.54 4.76
CA ILE A 187 65.43 -14.75 5.43
C ILE A 187 64.35 -15.30 6.35
N ASP A 188 63.62 -14.47 7.08
CA ASP A 188 62.49 -14.87 7.92
C ASP A 188 61.29 -15.37 7.10
N LEU A 189 60.97 -14.72 5.98
CA LEU A 189 59.97 -15.18 5.02
C LEU A 189 60.41 -16.50 4.38
N LEU A 190 61.69 -16.65 4.03
CA LEU A 190 62.25 -17.89 3.50
C LEU A 190 62.26 -18.98 4.58
N ASN A 191 62.54 -18.65 5.84
CA ASN A 191 62.50 -19.59 6.96
C ASN A 191 61.06 -19.97 7.29
N ARG A 192 60.10 -19.05 7.19
CA ARG A 192 58.66 -19.32 7.27
C ARG A 192 58.19 -20.18 6.11
N LEU A 193 58.68 -19.94 4.89
CA LEU A 193 58.38 -20.77 3.71
C LEU A 193 59.03 -22.15 3.80
N LYS A 194 60.26 -22.26 4.33
CA LYS A 194 60.98 -23.53 4.55
C LYS A 194 60.43 -24.31 5.75
N SER A 195 60.01 -23.64 6.83
CA SER A 195 59.29 -24.26 7.95
C SER A 195 57.87 -24.66 7.51
N ASN A 196 57.23 -23.87 6.65
CA ASN A 196 56.02 -24.25 5.91
C ASN A 196 56.26 -25.33 4.84
N GLY A 197 57.51 -25.70 4.54
CA GLY A 197 57.79 -26.91 3.76
C GLY A 197 57.46 -28.19 4.54
N LYS A 198 57.43 -28.12 5.88
CA LYS A 198 56.97 -29.20 6.76
C LYS A 198 55.63 -28.89 7.45
N GLU A 199 55.26 -27.63 7.63
CA GLU A 199 53.99 -27.19 8.27
C GLU A 199 52.92 -26.64 7.31
N GLY A 200 53.29 -26.23 6.09
CA GLY A 200 52.34 -25.83 5.04
C GLY A 200 51.59 -27.01 4.45
N THR A 201 52.04 -28.25 4.70
CA THR A 201 51.25 -29.46 4.50
C THR A 201 50.20 -29.66 5.59
N PHE A 202 50.37 -29.03 6.77
CA PHE A 202 49.42 -29.13 7.87
C PHE A 202 48.35 -28.04 7.83
N SER A 203 48.63 -26.82 7.35
CA SER A 203 47.63 -25.73 7.33
C SER A 203 46.55 -25.92 6.26
N THR A 204 46.91 -26.30 5.02
CA THR A 204 45.92 -26.64 3.97
C THR A 204 45.21 -27.95 4.27
N PHE A 205 45.90 -28.98 4.76
CA PHE A 205 45.25 -30.22 5.20
C PHE A 205 44.31 -30.01 6.39
N LYS A 206 44.64 -29.11 7.33
CA LYS A 206 43.79 -28.78 8.48
C LYS A 206 42.56 -28.00 8.03
N LEU A 207 42.71 -27.02 7.14
CA LEU A 207 41.59 -26.28 6.57
C LEU A 207 40.67 -27.20 5.75
N ASP A 208 41.22 -28.03 4.86
CA ASP A 208 40.44 -28.97 4.06
C ASP A 208 39.72 -30.00 4.94
N ARG A 209 40.37 -30.49 6.00
CA ARG A 209 39.76 -31.40 6.97
C ARG A 209 38.70 -30.71 7.82
N GLU A 210 38.89 -29.45 8.17
CA GLU A 210 37.92 -28.64 8.91
C GLU A 210 36.68 -28.34 8.06
N LEU A 211 36.85 -27.98 6.78
CA LEU A 211 35.78 -27.79 5.82
C LEU A 211 35.00 -29.10 5.59
N GLN A 212 35.70 -30.23 5.45
CA GLN A 212 35.09 -31.54 5.30
C GLN A 212 34.29 -31.94 6.56
N ASN A 213 34.80 -31.65 7.76
CA ASN A 213 34.09 -31.87 9.01
C ASN A 213 32.85 -30.97 9.12
N ARG A 214 32.95 -29.70 8.72
CA ARG A 214 31.85 -28.74 8.72
C ARG A 214 30.71 -29.18 7.80
N ILE A 215 31.05 -29.60 6.58
CA ILE A 215 30.06 -30.12 5.61
C ILE A 215 29.42 -31.41 6.12
N SER A 216 30.21 -32.31 6.74
CA SER A 216 29.66 -33.53 7.34
C SER A 216 28.70 -33.22 8.50
N CYS A 217 28.99 -32.21 9.32
CA CYS A 217 28.06 -31.78 10.38
C CYS A 217 26.77 -31.21 9.79
N LEU A 218 26.88 -30.38 8.75
CA LEU A 218 25.72 -29.79 8.10
C LEU A 218 24.83 -30.85 7.40
N GLN A 219 25.45 -31.85 6.74
CA GLN A 219 24.74 -32.96 6.11
C GLN A 219 24.08 -33.90 7.14
N ASN A 220 24.74 -34.19 8.25
CA ASN A 220 24.27 -35.19 9.21
C ASN A 220 23.38 -34.61 10.32
N GLN A 221 23.43 -33.30 10.60
CA GLN A 221 22.69 -32.68 11.70
C GLN A 221 21.66 -31.65 11.21
N MET A 222 22.06 -30.69 10.37
CA MET A 222 21.16 -29.63 9.92
C MET A 222 20.15 -30.10 8.88
N LEU A 223 20.59 -30.91 7.91
CA LEU A 223 19.69 -31.38 6.85
C LEU A 223 18.53 -32.24 7.40
N PRO A 224 18.75 -33.21 8.31
CA PRO A 224 17.65 -33.94 8.94
C PRO A 224 16.70 -33.04 9.73
N LEU A 225 17.21 -32.07 10.51
CA LEU A 225 16.37 -31.13 11.25
C LEU A 225 15.48 -30.28 10.33
N LEU A 226 16.00 -29.85 9.18
CA LEU A 226 15.23 -29.10 8.19
C LEU A 226 14.16 -29.97 7.52
N VAL A 227 14.50 -31.23 7.23
CA VAL A 227 13.56 -32.24 6.70
C VAL A 227 12.44 -32.53 7.70
N ASP A 228 12.79 -32.79 8.96
CA ASP A 228 11.83 -33.02 10.04
C ASP A 228 10.94 -31.80 10.27
N SER A 229 11.50 -30.59 10.21
CA SER A 229 10.77 -29.34 10.39
C SER A 229 9.69 -29.12 9.32
N TRP A 230 10.00 -29.33 8.03
CA TRP A 230 8.99 -29.15 7.00
C TRP A 230 7.97 -30.30 7.00
N GLN A 231 8.39 -31.54 7.29
CA GLN A 231 7.47 -32.67 7.42
C GLN A 231 6.50 -32.50 8.60
N LEU A 232 6.97 -31.99 9.74
CA LEU A 232 6.13 -31.66 10.88
C LEU A 232 5.14 -30.54 10.52
N GLY A 233 5.61 -29.50 9.82
CA GLY A 233 4.76 -28.45 9.29
C GLY A 233 3.67 -28.96 8.35
N ARG A 234 3.98 -29.91 7.47
CA ARG A 234 3.01 -30.56 6.58
C ARG A 234 1.96 -31.36 7.38
N LYS A 235 2.38 -32.15 8.37
CA LYS A 235 1.47 -32.89 9.27
C LYS A 235 0.55 -31.96 10.07
N LEU A 236 1.07 -30.84 10.57
CA LEU A 236 0.27 -29.82 11.26
C LEU A 236 -0.76 -29.17 10.34
N LEU A 237 -0.39 -28.86 9.11
CA LEU A 237 -1.30 -28.30 8.12
C LEU A 237 -2.42 -29.29 7.75
N GLU A 238 -2.08 -30.56 7.55
CA GLU A 238 -3.05 -31.64 7.32
C GLU A 238 -3.99 -31.84 8.52
N TYR A 239 -3.47 -31.76 9.76
CA TYR A 239 -4.27 -31.83 10.98
C TYR A 239 -5.25 -30.66 11.10
N VAL A 240 -4.82 -29.44 10.78
CA VAL A 240 -5.67 -28.23 10.75
C VAL A 240 -6.75 -28.35 9.66
N LYS A 241 -6.39 -28.85 8.47
CA LYS A 241 -7.35 -29.14 7.39
C LYS A 241 -8.40 -30.18 7.80
N ALA A 242 -7.99 -31.25 8.47
CA ALA A 242 -8.88 -32.33 8.91
C ALA A 242 -9.81 -31.90 10.06
N ASN A 243 -9.32 -31.09 10.99
CA ASN A 243 -10.11 -30.62 12.14
C ASN A 243 -10.94 -29.37 11.89
N GLY A 244 -10.62 -28.57 10.86
CA GLY A 244 -11.41 -27.43 10.42
C GLY A 244 -12.76 -27.80 9.77
N SER A 245 -13.05 -29.09 9.60
CA SER A 245 -14.25 -29.60 8.90
C SER A 245 -15.37 -30.12 9.83
N TYR A 246 -15.23 -30.03 11.16
CA TYR A 246 -16.32 -30.42 12.07
C TYR A 246 -17.31 -29.25 12.27
N PRO A 247 -18.62 -29.43 11.98
CA PRO A 247 -19.62 -28.41 12.25
C PRO A 247 -19.94 -28.44 13.75
N LEU A 248 -19.15 -27.76 14.57
CA LEU A 248 -19.54 -27.52 15.96
C LEU A 248 -20.65 -26.46 15.98
N LYS A 249 -21.76 -26.84 16.61
CA LYS A 249 -23.03 -26.10 16.69
C LYS A 249 -22.84 -24.63 17.09
N LYS A 250 -23.64 -23.78 16.43
CA LYS A 250 -23.97 -22.38 16.76
C LYS A 250 -23.88 -22.06 18.26
N GLY A 251 -23.00 -21.14 18.59
CA GLY A 251 -22.93 -20.43 19.87
C GLY A 251 -22.02 -19.22 19.72
N ALA A 252 -22.49 -18.05 20.13
CA ALA A 252 -21.81 -16.78 19.93
C ALA A 252 -20.49 -16.68 20.70
N ALA A 253 -19.55 -15.92 20.10
CA ALA A 253 -18.30 -15.41 20.63
C ALA A 253 -17.04 -16.30 20.55
N SER A 254 -16.05 -15.74 19.85
CA SER A 254 -14.62 -16.02 19.85
C SER A 254 -14.04 -17.09 18.89
N ALA A 255 -13.35 -16.55 17.88
CA ALA A 255 -12.00 -16.88 17.41
C ALA A 255 -11.76 -18.10 16.48
N THR A 256 -11.20 -17.75 15.33
CA THR A 256 -10.28 -18.52 14.47
C THR A 256 -10.84 -19.74 13.74
N CYS A 257 -11.78 -19.51 12.82
CA CYS A 257 -11.70 -20.21 11.55
C CYS A 257 -10.50 -19.60 10.80
N LEU A 258 -9.41 -20.35 10.65
CA LEU A 258 -8.27 -19.90 9.84
C LEU A 258 -8.79 -19.60 8.44
N ASP A 259 -8.64 -18.35 8.02
CA ASP A 259 -9.01 -17.89 6.69
C ASP A 259 -8.35 -18.80 5.64
N GLY A 260 -9.11 -19.21 4.61
CA GLY A 260 -8.61 -20.07 3.54
C GLY A 260 -7.36 -19.48 2.87
N GLN A 261 -7.23 -18.15 2.90
CA GLN A 261 -6.03 -17.44 2.47
C GLN A 261 -4.78 -17.78 3.30
N VAL A 262 -4.90 -17.87 4.63
CA VAL A 262 -3.78 -18.22 5.53
C VAL A 262 -3.36 -19.67 5.31
N LEU A 263 -4.31 -20.55 5.03
CA LEU A 263 -4.05 -21.95 4.76
C LEU A 263 -3.23 -22.15 3.46
N VAL A 264 -3.61 -21.42 2.40
CA VAL A 264 -2.88 -21.40 1.13
C VAL A 264 -1.48 -20.79 1.31
N GLU A 265 -1.34 -19.73 2.11
CA GLU A 265 -0.04 -19.12 2.42
C GLU A 265 0.89 -20.10 3.16
N CYS A 266 0.36 -20.86 4.14
CA CYS A 266 1.12 -21.90 4.84
C CYS A 266 1.56 -23.03 3.90
N GLU A 267 0.72 -23.44 2.94
CA GLU A 267 1.06 -24.44 1.93
C GLU A 267 2.25 -24.02 1.07
N VAL A 268 2.20 -22.78 0.54
CA VAL A 268 3.24 -22.21 -0.31
C VAL A 268 4.56 -22.10 0.47
N LYS A 269 4.50 -21.67 1.74
CA LYS A 269 5.69 -21.58 2.59
C LYS A 269 6.31 -22.94 2.88
N LEU A 270 5.51 -23.97 3.18
CA LEU A 270 6.01 -25.32 3.43
C LEU A 270 6.64 -25.93 2.17
N GLN A 271 6.04 -25.70 1.00
CA GLN A 271 6.60 -26.16 -0.27
C GLN A 271 7.89 -25.40 -0.64
N GLY A 272 8.01 -24.13 -0.26
CA GLY A 272 9.27 -23.38 -0.35
C GLY A 272 10.37 -23.98 0.54
N LEU A 273 10.01 -24.41 1.75
CA LEU A 273 10.91 -25.05 2.71
C LEU A 273 11.40 -26.43 2.24
N GLU A 274 10.53 -27.23 1.64
CA GLU A 274 10.86 -28.52 1.00
C GLU A 274 11.90 -28.33 -0.12
N ARG A 275 11.65 -27.42 -1.07
CA ARG A 275 12.60 -27.11 -2.15
C ARG A 275 13.92 -26.55 -1.63
N ALA A 276 13.89 -25.73 -0.58
CA ALA A 276 15.09 -25.19 0.04
C ALA A 276 15.95 -26.30 0.66
N ALA A 277 15.34 -27.29 1.31
CA ALA A 277 16.03 -28.45 1.87
C ALA A 277 16.68 -29.32 0.79
N GLU A 278 15.96 -29.58 -0.31
CA GLU A 278 16.47 -30.33 -1.46
C GLU A 278 17.66 -29.63 -2.13
N ASN A 279 17.55 -28.32 -2.37
CA ASN A 279 18.63 -27.53 -2.96
C ASN A 279 19.87 -27.51 -2.05
N LEU A 280 19.67 -27.42 -0.74
CA LEU A 280 20.76 -27.47 0.24
C LEU A 280 21.46 -28.84 0.22
N ALA A 281 20.70 -29.93 0.13
CA ALA A 281 21.24 -31.29 0.02
C ALA A 281 22.14 -31.46 -1.22
N ILE A 282 21.64 -31.04 -2.39
CA ILE A 282 22.36 -31.11 -3.67
C ILE A 282 23.64 -30.26 -3.61
N SER A 283 23.55 -29.04 -3.08
CA SER A 283 24.69 -28.13 -2.91
C SER A 283 25.77 -28.76 -2.02
N MET A 284 25.40 -29.29 -0.85
CA MET A 284 26.36 -29.92 0.06
C MET A 284 27.04 -31.15 -0.55
N GLN A 285 26.29 -31.95 -1.30
CA GLN A 285 26.84 -33.12 -2.00
C GLN A 285 27.85 -32.72 -3.08
N THR A 286 27.59 -31.60 -3.76
CA THR A 286 28.49 -31.02 -4.77
C THR A 286 29.78 -30.51 -4.13
N VAL A 287 29.68 -29.70 -3.08
CA VAL A 287 30.86 -29.16 -2.36
C VAL A 287 31.70 -30.28 -1.74
N SER A 288 31.05 -31.32 -1.18
CA SER A 288 31.75 -32.50 -0.67
C SER A 288 32.49 -33.29 -1.77
N GLY A 289 31.97 -33.33 -2.99
CA GLY A 289 32.64 -33.94 -4.14
C GLY A 289 33.91 -33.19 -4.53
N VAL A 290 33.84 -31.86 -4.61
CA VAL A 290 34.97 -30.99 -4.96
C VAL A 290 36.09 -31.07 -3.93
N LEU A 291 35.77 -31.02 -2.63
CA LEU A 291 36.78 -31.12 -1.57
C LEU A 291 37.53 -32.46 -1.58
N ARG A 292 36.82 -33.56 -1.88
CA ARG A 292 37.47 -34.88 -2.04
C ARG A 292 38.44 -34.89 -3.23
N GLN A 293 38.07 -34.29 -4.36
CA GLN A 293 38.95 -34.20 -5.53
C GLN A 293 40.21 -33.37 -5.27
N ASN A 294 40.08 -32.24 -4.56
CA ASN A 294 41.22 -31.39 -4.19
C ASN A 294 42.23 -32.12 -3.28
N LEU A 295 41.76 -32.87 -2.29
CA LEU A 295 42.61 -33.70 -1.42
C LEU A 295 43.43 -34.75 -2.20
N HIS A 296 42.87 -35.31 -3.28
CA HIS A 296 43.57 -36.26 -4.14
C HIS A 296 44.64 -35.60 -5.02
N CYS A 297 44.42 -34.36 -5.48
CA CYS A 297 45.35 -33.63 -6.34
C CYS A 297 46.60 -33.17 -5.58
N CYS A 298 46.43 -32.57 -4.38
CA CYS A 298 47.56 -32.12 -3.55
C CYS A 298 48.53 -33.25 -3.18
N ARG A 299 48.03 -34.49 -3.03
CA ARG A 299 48.85 -35.66 -2.67
C ARG A 299 49.79 -36.12 -3.80
N ARG A 300 49.44 -35.91 -5.07
CA ARG A 300 50.27 -36.28 -6.24
C ARG A 300 51.42 -35.29 -6.49
N ILE A 301 51.18 -34.01 -6.27
CA ILE A 301 52.16 -32.94 -6.54
C ILE A 301 53.35 -33.04 -5.56
N SER A 302 53.08 -33.41 -4.29
CA SER A 302 54.11 -33.57 -3.24
C SER A 302 55.13 -34.68 -3.52
N THR A 303 54.73 -35.77 -4.20
CA THR A 303 55.65 -36.88 -4.51
C THR A 303 56.60 -36.59 -5.68
N GLN A 304 56.24 -35.65 -6.56
CA GLN A 304 56.97 -35.37 -7.79
C GLN A 304 58.10 -34.36 -7.59
N SER A 305 57.94 -33.40 -6.67
CA SER A 305 58.94 -32.39 -6.34
C SER A 305 60.16 -32.94 -5.59
N ALA A 306 59.98 -33.99 -4.78
CA ALA A 306 61.06 -34.64 -4.02
C ALA A 306 62.06 -35.41 -4.91
N TRP A 307 61.64 -35.88 -6.07
CA TRP A 307 62.50 -36.62 -7.01
C TRP A 307 63.47 -35.70 -7.76
N ILE A 308 63.01 -34.51 -8.14
CA ILE A 308 63.78 -33.53 -8.93
C ILE A 308 64.96 -32.95 -8.13
N LEU A 309 64.75 -32.69 -6.84
CA LEU A 309 65.80 -32.16 -5.94
C LEU A 309 66.97 -33.13 -5.73
N LYS A 310 66.71 -34.45 -5.70
CA LYS A 310 67.77 -35.47 -5.57
C LYS A 310 68.64 -35.63 -6.82
N HIS A 311 68.12 -35.25 -7.98
CA HIS A 311 68.82 -35.44 -9.26
C HIS A 311 69.84 -34.32 -9.52
N LEU A 312 69.53 -33.09 -9.10
CA LEU A 312 70.41 -31.92 -9.27
C LEU A 312 71.68 -31.98 -8.41
N ASP A 313 71.60 -32.58 -7.23
CA ASP A 313 72.73 -32.68 -6.29
C ASP A 313 73.81 -33.66 -6.77
N ARG A 314 73.44 -34.62 -7.62
CA ARG A 314 74.37 -35.63 -8.19
C ARG A 314 75.21 -35.10 -9.36
N MET A 315 74.74 -34.08 -10.06
CA MET A 315 75.41 -33.55 -11.26
C MET A 315 76.53 -32.56 -10.95
N MET A 316 76.58 -31.97 -9.76
CA MET A 316 77.57 -30.94 -9.41
C MET A 316 78.98 -31.48 -9.07
N ASN A 317 79.16 -32.80 -8.94
CA ASN A 317 80.37 -33.36 -8.32
C ASN A 317 81.41 -34.01 -9.25
N HIS A 318 81.29 -33.96 -10.58
CA HIS A 318 82.32 -34.57 -11.45
C HIS A 318 82.83 -33.70 -12.63
N THR A 319 84.17 -33.54 -12.59
CA THR A 319 85.18 -33.52 -13.68
C THR A 319 85.61 -32.24 -14.42
N ASN A 320 86.95 -32.09 -14.45
CA ASN A 320 87.83 -31.13 -15.13
C ASN A 320 88.24 -31.63 -16.52
N GLY A 321 88.71 -30.73 -17.40
CA GLY A 321 89.76 -31.05 -18.39
C GLY A 321 89.58 -30.45 -19.78
N GLU A 322 88.64 -30.97 -20.56
CA GLU A 322 88.42 -30.59 -21.97
C GLU A 322 87.39 -29.45 -22.13
N SER A 323 86.89 -28.97 -20.99
CA SER A 323 85.60 -28.30 -20.85
C SER A 323 85.55 -26.82 -21.22
N ARG A 324 86.54 -26.18 -21.87
CA ARG A 324 86.47 -24.70 -22.05
C ARG A 324 85.48 -24.27 -23.13
N ASN A 325 85.47 -24.95 -24.28
CA ASN A 325 84.56 -24.65 -25.39
C ASN A 325 83.14 -25.18 -25.10
N GLN A 326 83.06 -26.43 -24.59
CA GLN A 326 81.81 -26.99 -24.07
C GLN A 326 81.27 -26.20 -22.85
N ARG A 327 82.11 -25.60 -21.99
CA ARG A 327 81.64 -24.68 -20.93
C ARG A 327 81.01 -23.44 -21.51
N SER A 328 81.62 -22.81 -22.53
CA SER A 328 81.05 -21.60 -23.11
C SER A 328 79.72 -21.88 -23.81
N GLU A 329 79.59 -23.01 -24.51
CA GLU A 329 78.32 -23.50 -25.05
C GLU A 329 77.30 -23.78 -23.94
N LEU A 330 77.67 -24.55 -22.91
CA LEU A 330 76.78 -24.80 -21.76
C LEU A 330 76.35 -23.50 -21.08
N LYS A 331 77.25 -22.51 -20.97
CA LYS A 331 76.97 -21.23 -20.32
C LYS A 331 76.02 -20.38 -21.16
N ALA A 332 76.18 -20.38 -22.49
CA ALA A 332 75.26 -19.73 -23.42
C ALA A 332 73.89 -20.41 -23.42
N GLU A 333 73.85 -21.75 -23.41
CA GLU A 333 72.64 -22.55 -23.32
C GLU A 333 71.91 -22.33 -21.98
N THR A 334 72.66 -22.24 -20.87
CA THR A 334 72.12 -21.92 -19.54
C THR A 334 71.51 -20.51 -19.52
N LEU A 335 72.19 -19.53 -20.10
CA LEU A 335 71.68 -18.15 -20.21
C LEU A 335 70.42 -18.08 -21.07
N LEU A 336 70.41 -18.71 -22.25
CA LEU A 336 69.25 -18.78 -23.13
C LEU A 336 68.07 -19.46 -22.43
N THR A 337 68.32 -20.58 -21.74
CA THR A 337 67.30 -21.29 -20.96
C THR A 337 66.74 -20.43 -19.84
N SER A 338 67.58 -19.64 -19.17
CA SER A 338 67.13 -18.71 -18.11
C SER A 338 66.24 -17.59 -18.68
N LEU A 339 66.63 -16.99 -19.81
CA LEU A 339 65.86 -15.96 -20.50
C LEU A 339 64.52 -16.49 -21.01
N LEU A 340 64.50 -17.70 -21.58
CA LEU A 340 63.27 -18.34 -22.04
C LEU A 340 62.33 -18.66 -20.88
N ARG A 341 62.84 -19.10 -19.72
CA ARG A 341 62.03 -19.29 -18.51
C ARG A 341 61.47 -17.97 -17.99
N GLU A 342 62.27 -16.92 -17.96
CA GLU A 342 61.81 -15.60 -17.49
C GLU A 342 60.74 -15.02 -18.42
N LYS A 343 60.90 -15.16 -19.74
CA LYS A 343 59.87 -14.86 -20.74
C LYS A 343 58.61 -15.71 -20.55
N LEU A 344 58.75 -17.00 -20.26
CA LEU A 344 57.63 -17.90 -19.98
C LEU A 344 56.86 -17.45 -18.73
N TYR A 345 57.58 -17.18 -17.63
CA TYR A 345 56.98 -16.69 -16.38
C TYR A 345 56.27 -15.34 -16.57
N SER A 346 56.85 -14.41 -17.34
CA SER A 346 56.19 -13.16 -17.67
C SER A 346 54.89 -13.37 -18.44
N LYS A 347 54.82 -14.38 -19.33
CA LYS A 347 53.62 -14.73 -20.07
C LYS A 347 52.59 -15.47 -19.22
N ASP A 348 53.04 -16.33 -18.31
CA ASP A 348 52.14 -16.99 -17.35
C ASP A 348 51.46 -15.97 -16.44
N LEU A 349 52.19 -14.95 -15.97
CA LEU A 349 51.61 -13.86 -15.18
C LEU A 349 50.57 -13.03 -15.96
N GLU A 350 50.84 -12.74 -17.24
CA GLU A 350 49.89 -12.06 -18.13
C GLU A 350 48.61 -12.90 -18.32
N ILE A 351 48.74 -14.23 -18.46
CA ILE A 351 47.60 -15.15 -18.55
C ILE A 351 46.80 -15.15 -17.25
N GLU A 352 47.43 -15.22 -16.08
CA GLU A 352 46.74 -15.16 -14.79
C GLU A 352 45.96 -13.86 -14.62
N GLN A 353 46.54 -12.73 -15.02
CA GLN A 353 45.85 -11.44 -14.98
C GLN A 353 44.65 -11.40 -15.92
N LEU A 354 44.80 -11.85 -17.17
CA LEU A 354 43.68 -11.93 -18.12
C LEU A 354 42.57 -12.88 -17.64
N GLN A 355 42.92 -13.98 -16.97
CA GLN A 355 41.94 -14.89 -16.36
C GLN A 355 41.18 -14.22 -15.22
N ALA A 356 41.87 -13.42 -14.38
CA ALA A 356 41.23 -12.66 -13.31
C ALA A 356 40.28 -11.59 -13.85
N GLU A 357 40.69 -10.86 -14.89
CA GLU A 357 39.86 -9.86 -15.59
C GLU A 357 38.64 -10.50 -16.25
N LEU A 358 38.81 -11.64 -16.94
CA LEU A 358 37.71 -12.41 -17.51
C LEU A 358 36.74 -12.89 -16.43
N ALA A 359 37.24 -13.41 -15.31
CA ALA A 359 36.39 -13.85 -14.21
C ALA A 359 35.61 -12.68 -13.57
N ALA A 360 36.22 -11.50 -13.47
CA ALA A 360 35.53 -10.29 -13.02
C ALA A 360 34.44 -9.85 -14.00
N ALA A 361 34.73 -9.87 -15.31
CA ALA A 361 33.77 -9.54 -16.35
C ALA A 361 32.58 -10.51 -16.38
N VAL A 362 32.81 -11.83 -16.23
CA VAL A 362 31.75 -12.84 -16.15
C VAL A 362 30.85 -12.59 -14.94
N ARG A 363 31.42 -12.34 -13.76
CA ARG A 363 30.63 -12.00 -12.56
C ARG A 363 29.82 -10.72 -12.77
N GLY A 364 30.39 -9.70 -13.40
CA GLY A 364 29.68 -8.47 -13.74
C GLY A 364 28.50 -8.73 -14.68
N ASN A 365 28.68 -9.61 -15.68
CA ASN A 365 27.62 -10.00 -16.60
C ASN A 365 26.49 -10.76 -15.89
N ASP A 366 26.80 -11.64 -14.95
CA ASP A 366 25.80 -12.34 -14.15
C ASP A 366 24.96 -11.37 -13.30
N VAL A 367 25.61 -10.37 -12.70
CA VAL A 367 24.91 -9.29 -11.96
C VAL A 367 23.98 -8.51 -12.88
N LEU A 368 24.47 -8.06 -14.04
CA LEU A 368 23.64 -7.35 -15.02
C LEU A 368 22.46 -8.21 -15.50
N LYS A 369 22.66 -9.51 -15.70
CA LYS A 369 21.58 -10.43 -16.07
C LYS A 369 20.51 -10.54 -14.99
N CYS A 370 20.90 -10.58 -13.71
CA CYS A 370 19.96 -10.51 -12.58
C CYS A 370 19.21 -9.17 -12.54
N GLU A 371 19.89 -8.05 -12.77
CA GLU A 371 19.25 -6.72 -12.82
C GLU A 371 18.24 -6.61 -13.97
N VAL A 372 18.58 -7.11 -15.15
CA VAL A 372 17.67 -7.18 -16.30
C VAL A 372 16.46 -8.05 -15.99
N GLN A 373 16.64 -9.20 -15.34
CA GLN A 373 15.52 -10.06 -14.95
C GLN A 373 14.61 -9.38 -13.93
N ASN A 374 15.18 -8.75 -12.90
CA ASN A 374 14.41 -7.99 -11.92
C ASN A 374 13.61 -6.85 -12.57
N ALA A 375 14.21 -6.14 -13.54
CA ALA A 375 13.52 -5.09 -14.29
C ALA A 375 12.37 -5.66 -15.14
N LEU A 376 12.55 -6.82 -15.78
CA LEU A 376 11.49 -7.51 -16.52
C LEU A 376 10.34 -7.96 -15.62
N ASP A 377 10.64 -8.50 -14.44
CA ASP A 377 9.64 -8.94 -13.47
C ASP A 377 8.82 -7.75 -12.94
N ASN A 378 9.50 -6.64 -12.64
CA ASN A 378 8.85 -5.38 -12.27
C ASN A 378 7.95 -4.84 -13.40
N LEU A 379 8.41 -4.87 -14.64
CA LEU A 379 7.60 -4.51 -15.80
C LEU A 379 6.38 -5.40 -15.94
N SER A 380 6.51 -6.70 -15.72
CA SER A 380 5.39 -7.65 -15.75
C SER A 380 4.35 -7.31 -14.68
N CYS A 381 4.78 -7.02 -13.44
CA CYS A 381 3.89 -6.59 -12.37
C CYS A 381 3.15 -5.29 -12.71
N ILE A 382 3.86 -4.29 -13.24
CA ILE A 382 3.27 -3.02 -13.67
C ILE A 382 2.26 -3.25 -14.79
N ASN A 383 2.58 -4.11 -15.76
CA ASN A 383 1.70 -4.44 -16.87
C ASN A 383 0.41 -5.15 -16.41
N HIS A 384 0.50 -6.06 -15.44
CA HIS A 384 -0.70 -6.67 -14.83
C HIS A 384 -1.56 -5.63 -14.12
N LYS A 385 -0.94 -4.69 -13.39
CA LYS A 385 -1.67 -3.59 -12.73
C LYS A 385 -2.31 -2.64 -13.73
N MET A 386 -1.66 -2.37 -14.85
CA MET A 386 -2.21 -1.58 -15.95
C MET A 386 -3.48 -2.24 -16.51
N LYS A 387 -3.43 -3.53 -16.83
CA LYS A 387 -4.59 -4.29 -17.34
C LYS A 387 -5.76 -4.34 -16.36
N GLU A 388 -5.48 -4.44 -15.06
CA GLU A 388 -6.52 -4.34 -14.03
C GLU A 388 -7.19 -2.97 -14.04
N LEU A 389 -6.42 -1.89 -14.14
CA LEU A 389 -6.97 -0.53 -14.24
C LEU A 389 -7.77 -0.32 -15.53
N GLU A 390 -7.31 -0.85 -16.66
CA GLU A 390 -8.06 -0.85 -17.92
C GLU A 390 -9.43 -1.54 -17.76
N LEU A 391 -9.46 -2.70 -17.11
CA LEU A 391 -10.72 -3.42 -16.85
C LEU A 391 -11.65 -2.63 -15.93
N GLN A 392 -11.11 -1.96 -14.90
CA GLN A 392 -11.91 -1.11 -14.04
C GLN A 392 -12.46 0.10 -14.78
N MET A 393 -11.68 0.71 -15.68
CA MET A 393 -12.13 1.82 -16.52
C MET A 393 -13.31 1.40 -17.40
N MET A 394 -13.22 0.23 -18.05
CA MET A 394 -14.32 -0.32 -18.85
C MET A 394 -15.62 -0.50 -18.04
N LYS A 395 -15.53 -1.04 -16.82
CA LYS A 395 -16.70 -1.17 -15.92
C LYS A 395 -17.30 0.18 -15.54
N LYS A 396 -16.46 1.20 -15.34
CA LYS A 396 -16.93 2.56 -15.06
C LYS A 396 -17.60 3.17 -16.27
N ASP A 397 -17.08 2.96 -17.48
CA ASP A 397 -17.72 3.42 -18.71
C ASP A 397 -19.08 2.77 -18.93
N GLU A 398 -19.23 1.47 -18.68
CA GLU A 398 -20.53 0.79 -18.69
C GLU A 398 -21.51 1.42 -17.70
N THR A 399 -21.04 1.74 -16.49
CA THR A 399 -21.87 2.39 -15.46
C THR A 399 -22.28 3.81 -15.90
N ILE A 400 -21.35 4.58 -16.48
CA ILE A 400 -21.61 5.92 -17.01
C ILE A 400 -22.66 5.86 -18.12
N ASN A 401 -22.54 4.91 -19.05
CA ASN A 401 -23.49 4.73 -20.14
C ASN A 401 -24.88 4.37 -19.61
N HIS A 402 -24.98 3.51 -18.60
CA HIS A 402 -26.26 3.18 -17.97
C HIS A 402 -26.90 4.42 -17.31
N LEU A 403 -26.14 5.16 -16.49
CA LEU A 403 -26.62 6.38 -15.84
C LEU A 403 -27.02 7.47 -16.85
N GLN A 404 -26.31 7.58 -17.98
CA GLN A 404 -26.70 8.47 -19.07
C GLN A 404 -28.03 8.04 -19.69
N GLY A 405 -28.27 6.75 -19.85
CA GLY A 405 -29.56 6.19 -20.28
C GLY A 405 -30.69 6.59 -19.35
N ASP A 406 -30.54 6.30 -18.04
CA ASP A 406 -31.53 6.63 -17.01
C ASP A 406 -31.83 8.13 -16.97
N LEU A 407 -30.79 8.97 -17.07
CA LEU A 407 -30.96 10.42 -17.09
C LEU A 407 -31.79 10.88 -18.30
N GLN A 408 -31.61 10.27 -19.47
CA GLN A 408 -32.40 10.60 -20.66
C GLN A 408 -33.85 10.13 -20.51
N GLU A 409 -34.09 8.99 -19.86
CA GLU A 409 -35.44 8.51 -19.55
C GLU A 409 -36.15 9.45 -18.58
N CYS A 410 -35.52 9.79 -17.44
CA CYS A 410 -36.07 10.75 -16.49
C CYS A 410 -36.36 12.12 -17.15
N LYS A 411 -35.52 12.57 -18.09
CA LYS A 411 -35.78 13.80 -18.86
C LYS A 411 -37.04 13.69 -19.72
N LYS A 412 -37.29 12.54 -20.36
CA LYS A 412 -38.51 12.30 -21.14
C LYS A 412 -39.74 12.27 -20.26
N GLU A 413 -39.70 11.54 -19.14
CA GLU A 413 -40.80 11.50 -18.17
C GLU A 413 -41.12 12.89 -17.63
N LEU A 414 -40.10 13.66 -17.26
CA LEU A 414 -40.28 15.04 -16.80
C LEU A 414 -40.93 15.92 -17.87
N ALA A 415 -40.57 15.75 -19.15
CA ALA A 415 -41.19 16.48 -20.25
C ALA A 415 -42.68 16.12 -20.40
N ILE A 416 -43.04 14.84 -20.26
CA ILE A 416 -44.43 14.39 -20.29
C ILE A 416 -45.22 15.00 -19.11
N VAL A 417 -44.68 14.91 -17.89
CA VAL A 417 -45.32 15.47 -16.69
C VAL A 417 -45.51 16.99 -16.82
N ARG A 418 -44.50 17.71 -17.32
CA ARG A 418 -44.62 19.15 -17.61
C ARG A 418 -45.71 19.46 -18.63
N GLY A 419 -45.97 18.58 -19.58
CA GLY A 419 -47.07 18.71 -20.54
C GLY A 419 -48.46 18.42 -19.96
N ILE A 420 -48.56 17.52 -18.97
CA ILE A 420 -49.82 17.17 -18.30
C ILE A 420 -50.22 18.21 -17.25
N LEU A 421 -49.25 18.73 -16.50
CA LEU A 421 -49.46 19.67 -15.41
C LEU A 421 -50.37 20.89 -15.73
N PRO A 422 -50.23 21.58 -16.88
CA PRO A 422 -51.12 22.70 -17.22
C PRO A 422 -52.57 22.26 -17.42
N LYS A 423 -52.81 21.09 -18.04
CA LYS A 423 -54.16 20.57 -18.25
C LYS A 423 -54.88 20.29 -16.93
N VAL A 424 -54.18 19.61 -16.01
CA VAL A 424 -54.70 19.36 -14.65
C VAL A 424 -54.94 20.67 -13.90
N SER A 425 -54.09 21.68 -14.13
CA SER A 425 -54.27 23.01 -13.52
C SER A 425 -55.50 23.73 -14.06
N GLU A 426 -55.74 23.67 -15.37
CA GLU A 426 -56.94 24.23 -16.03
C GLU A 426 -58.22 23.52 -15.54
N GLU A 427 -58.21 22.18 -15.46
CA GLU A 427 -59.35 21.41 -14.92
C GLU A 427 -59.66 21.79 -13.46
N ARG A 428 -58.62 21.94 -12.62
CA ARG A 428 -58.75 22.41 -11.24
C ARG A 428 -59.38 23.81 -11.16
N ASP A 429 -58.98 24.72 -12.05
CA ASP A 429 -59.51 26.09 -12.07
C ASP A 429 -60.98 26.13 -12.55
N LEU A 430 -61.34 25.28 -13.53
CA LEU A 430 -62.72 25.12 -13.99
C LEU A 430 -63.62 24.58 -12.87
N MET A 431 -63.21 23.50 -12.21
CA MET A 431 -63.95 22.95 -11.06
C MET A 431 -64.11 23.97 -9.94
N TRP A 432 -63.07 24.76 -9.65
CA TRP A 432 -63.14 25.82 -8.65
C TRP A 432 -64.21 26.87 -9.00
N ASN A 433 -64.30 27.26 -10.27
CA ASN A 433 -65.34 28.18 -10.73
C ASN A 433 -66.74 27.59 -10.60
N GLU A 434 -66.93 26.30 -10.90
CA GLU A 434 -68.22 25.62 -10.69
C GLU A 434 -68.61 25.60 -9.20
N VAL A 435 -67.68 25.23 -8.31
CA VAL A 435 -67.91 25.25 -6.86
C VAL A 435 -68.32 26.65 -6.39
N LYS A 436 -67.65 27.69 -6.91
CA LYS A 436 -68.01 29.09 -6.61
C LYS A 436 -69.44 29.41 -7.05
N GLN A 437 -69.84 29.05 -8.27
CA GLN A 437 -71.20 29.27 -8.78
C GLN A 437 -72.26 28.52 -7.96
N TYR A 438 -72.01 27.26 -7.59
CA TYR A 438 -72.93 26.51 -6.72
C TYR A 438 -73.03 27.14 -5.33
N THR A 439 -71.94 27.68 -4.80
CA THR A 439 -71.93 28.38 -3.51
C THR A 439 -72.81 29.63 -3.57
N GLU A 440 -72.70 30.45 -4.62
CA GLU A 440 -73.53 31.63 -4.83
C GLU A 440 -75.02 31.27 -4.93
N LYS A 441 -75.36 30.25 -5.74
CA LYS A 441 -76.74 29.73 -5.83
C LYS A 441 -77.27 29.24 -4.47
N ASN A 442 -76.43 28.55 -3.70
CA ASN A 442 -76.80 28.08 -2.37
C ASN A 442 -77.06 29.24 -1.40
N MET A 443 -76.29 30.34 -1.48
CA MET A 443 -76.56 31.55 -0.69
C MET A 443 -77.91 32.19 -1.05
N LEU A 444 -78.25 32.28 -2.34
CA LEU A 444 -79.55 32.77 -2.80
C LEU A 444 -80.70 31.90 -2.30
N LEU A 445 -80.62 30.57 -2.48
CA LEU A 445 -81.63 29.65 -1.97
C LEU A 445 -81.79 29.72 -0.44
N ASN A 446 -80.69 29.83 0.30
CA ASN A 446 -80.74 30.02 1.75
C ASN A 446 -81.46 31.32 2.14
N SER A 447 -81.26 32.41 1.38
CA SER A 447 -81.99 33.66 1.58
C SER A 447 -83.49 33.51 1.35
N GLU A 448 -83.89 32.79 0.30
CA GLU A 448 -85.30 32.51 -0.01
C GLU A 448 -85.95 31.66 1.08
N ILE A 449 -85.24 30.61 1.54
CA ILE A 449 -85.67 29.78 2.68
C ILE A 449 -85.89 30.64 3.91
N ASN A 450 -85.00 31.59 4.20
CA ASN A 450 -85.15 32.49 5.35
C ASN A 450 -86.36 33.42 5.21
N VAL A 451 -86.67 33.91 4.00
CA VAL A 451 -87.88 34.71 3.75
C VAL A 451 -89.14 33.87 3.93
N LEU A 452 -89.16 32.65 3.38
CA LEU A 452 -90.30 31.73 3.54
C LEU A 452 -90.53 31.36 5.00
N ARG A 453 -89.45 31.09 5.74
CA ARG A 453 -89.51 30.82 7.18
C ARG A 453 -90.17 31.98 7.94
N LYS A 454 -89.76 33.22 7.68
CA LYS A 454 -90.38 34.42 8.28
C LYS A 454 -91.86 34.57 7.93
N LYS A 455 -92.26 34.21 6.70
CA LYS A 455 -93.68 34.24 6.30
C LYS A 455 -94.48 33.16 7.03
N ILE A 456 -93.92 31.97 7.21
CA ILE A 456 -94.55 30.90 7.99
C ILE A 456 -94.73 31.37 9.44
N GLU A 457 -93.68 31.90 10.06
CA GLU A 457 -93.74 32.46 11.42
C GLU A 457 -94.86 33.52 11.55
N ALA A 458 -94.98 34.44 10.59
CA ALA A 458 -96.04 35.46 10.58
C ALA A 458 -97.45 34.88 10.38
N LEU A 459 -97.60 33.82 9.57
CA LEU A 459 -98.87 33.13 9.40
C LEU A 459 -99.26 32.34 10.66
N ASP A 460 -98.29 31.70 11.31
CA ASP A 460 -98.51 31.00 12.57
C ASP A 460 -98.98 31.99 13.65
N GLU A 461 -98.42 33.21 13.70
CA GLU A 461 -98.89 34.29 14.57
C GLU A 461 -100.35 34.72 14.26
N ASP A 462 -100.72 34.87 12.97
CA ASP A 462 -102.10 35.20 12.59
C ASP A 462 -103.08 34.06 12.93
N ILE A 463 -102.69 32.81 12.69
CA ILE A 463 -103.49 31.63 13.07
C ILE A 463 -103.75 31.65 14.57
N LEU A 464 -102.72 31.82 15.41
CA LEU A 464 -102.88 31.91 16.86
C LEU A 464 -103.82 33.06 17.27
N LEU A 465 -103.73 34.21 16.59
CA LEU A 465 -104.62 35.35 16.83
C LEU A 465 -106.07 35.03 16.45
N LYS A 466 -106.29 34.37 15.31
CA LYS A 466 -107.62 33.91 14.86
C LYS A 466 -108.21 32.84 15.77
N GLU A 467 -107.40 31.87 16.21
CA GLU A 467 -107.81 30.87 17.18
C GLU A 467 -108.20 31.51 18.52
N GLY A 468 -107.45 32.52 18.98
CA GLY A 468 -107.83 33.34 20.14
C GLY A 468 -109.18 34.04 19.94
N GLN A 469 -109.41 34.67 18.78
CA GLN A 469 -110.70 35.31 18.44
C GLN A 469 -111.86 34.30 18.40
N ILE A 470 -111.65 33.13 17.78
CA ILE A 470 -112.64 32.05 17.72
C ILE A 470 -112.99 31.56 19.13
N THR A 471 -111.98 31.41 19.99
CA THR A 471 -112.18 30.98 21.39
C THR A 471 -113.09 31.97 22.14
N ILE A 472 -112.83 33.28 22.00
CA ILE A 472 -113.68 34.34 22.57
C ILE A 472 -115.13 34.28 22.04
N LEU A 473 -115.31 34.10 20.73
CA LEU A 473 -116.64 33.99 20.12
C LEU A 473 -117.38 32.72 20.58
N LYS A 474 -116.66 31.60 20.70
CA LYS A 474 -117.22 30.33 21.17
C LYS A 474 -117.70 30.43 22.62
N ASP A 475 -116.93 31.09 23.49
CA ASP A 475 -117.34 31.39 24.87
C ASP A 475 -118.56 32.32 24.93
N SER A 476 -118.71 33.21 23.94
CA SER A 476 -119.86 34.11 23.82
C SER A 476 -121.14 33.41 23.36
N MET A 477 -121.05 32.35 22.55
CA MET A 477 -122.20 31.53 22.11
C MET A 477 -122.56 30.38 23.06
N GLY A 478 -121.66 29.99 23.97
CA GLY A 478 -121.88 28.94 24.97
C GLY A 478 -122.78 29.32 26.15
N LYS A 479 -123.31 30.55 26.19
CA LYS A 479 -124.33 30.97 27.15
C LYS A 479 -125.74 30.73 26.57
N PRO A 480 -126.60 29.90 27.18
CA PRO A 480 -128.00 29.82 26.79
C PRO A 480 -128.68 31.16 27.12
N PHE A 481 -129.28 31.79 26.12
CA PHE A 481 -130.31 32.81 26.35
C PHE A 481 -131.60 32.08 26.72
N ASP A 482 -131.79 31.83 28.01
CA ASP A 482 -133.01 31.24 28.55
C ASP A 482 -133.69 32.25 29.48
N LEU A 483 -134.69 32.96 28.94
CA LEU A 483 -135.62 33.81 29.69
C LEU A 483 -137.04 33.31 29.41
N LEU A 484 -137.42 32.29 30.17
CA LEU A 484 -138.77 31.96 30.64
C LEU A 484 -139.71 31.13 29.73
N ALA A 485 -139.81 29.84 30.11
CA ALA A 485 -141.02 28.99 30.27
C ALA A 485 -141.81 28.62 28.98
N SER A 486 -142.18 27.37 28.71
CA SER A 486 -142.73 26.28 29.55
C SER A 486 -142.81 24.98 28.69
N PRO A 487 -143.25 23.80 29.19
CA PRO A 487 -142.52 22.53 29.07
C PRO A 487 -143.22 21.48 28.17
N ASP A 488 -142.64 20.27 28.20
CA ASP A 488 -143.03 19.01 27.57
C ASP A 488 -142.44 18.80 26.17
N SER A 489 -141.89 17.66 25.79
CA SER A 489 -141.78 16.33 26.40
C SER A 489 -140.90 15.49 25.47
N SER A 490 -140.21 14.47 26.01
CA SER A 490 -139.65 13.33 25.27
C SER A 490 -138.52 13.69 24.29
N GLU A 491 -137.52 12.88 23.98
CA GLU A 491 -137.41 11.43 24.04
C GLU A 491 -135.92 11.09 23.89
N ASN A 492 -135.55 9.95 24.44
CA ASN A 492 -134.26 9.28 24.29
C ASN A 492 -133.75 9.28 22.85
N PHE A 493 -132.42 9.27 22.65
CA PHE A 493 -131.67 8.13 22.12
C PHE A 493 -130.37 8.48 21.36
N TRP A 494 -129.37 7.63 21.65
CA TRP A 494 -128.18 7.26 20.87
C TRP A 494 -126.94 8.17 20.83
N THR A 495 -125.91 7.65 21.52
CA THR A 495 -124.51 7.52 21.10
C THR A 495 -124.26 7.51 19.59
N ASN A 496 -123.18 8.15 19.12
CA ASN A 496 -122.02 7.45 18.56
C ASN A 496 -120.91 8.40 18.08
N ALA A 497 -119.67 8.00 18.41
CA ALA A 497 -118.45 8.04 17.60
C ALA A 497 -118.24 9.19 16.60
N ARG A 498 -117.23 10.02 16.87
CA ARG A 498 -115.87 9.82 16.33
C ARG A 498 -114.83 10.56 17.14
#